data_AF-A0A8J3WNH8-F1
#
_entry.id   AF-A0A8J3WNH8-F1
#
_cell.length_a   1.000
_cell.length_b   1.000
_cell.length_c   1.000
_cell.angle_alpha   90.00
_cell.angle_beta   90.00
_cell.angle_gamma   90.00
#
_symmetry.space_group_name_H-M   'P 1'
#
loop_
_entity.id
_entity.type
_entity.pdbx_description
1 polymer ?
#
loop_
_entity_poly.entity_id
_entity_poly.type
_entity_poly.pdbx_seq_one_letter_code
_entity_poly.pdbx_strand_id
1 'polypeptide(L)'
;MEGVSPWRRVLQLAVLLTVGIVTAGLVWVLGPGAAWVLEHFDGVDDLTGKDLAAALDAVRGRALAIATGLIALVAVYYTARNAATARQGHLTDRYTKAIEQLGSDKLDIRLGGIYALERIARDSARDHSTIMEVLASFIREHSRDDVAPDHEGPVTSPRQPLRTDLQAALTVIGRRVVRQDLPNRRIDLTGAKLTGALLFGADLTGVQSPGPRPAVDLYEVVGVPAEWMSTPEEAGGETAGEPAGE
;
A
#
# COMPACT_ATOMS: atom_id res chain seq x y z
N MET A 1 4.37 22.30 8.75
CA MET A 1 4.95 22.00 10.08
C MET A 1 4.64 20.55 10.39
N GLU A 2 5.53 19.63 9.99
CA GLU A 2 5.32 18.19 10.17
C GLU A 2 5.42 17.82 11.65
N GLY A 3 4.32 17.34 12.22
CA GLY A 3 4.25 16.89 13.60
C GLY A 3 5.12 15.66 13.79
N VAL A 4 6.35 15.88 14.27
CA VAL A 4 7.24 14.80 14.71
C VAL A 4 6.49 13.95 15.73
N SER A 5 6.21 12.70 15.37
CA SER A 5 5.42 11.75 16.19
C SER A 5 5.91 11.74 17.64
N PRO A 6 5.02 11.75 18.65
CA PRO A 6 5.40 11.81 20.06
C PRO A 6 6.37 10.67 20.45
N TRP A 7 6.24 9.52 19.79
CA TRP A 7 7.13 8.37 19.94
C TRP A 7 8.59 8.65 19.56
N ARG A 8 8.84 9.40 18.47
CA ARG A 8 10.20 9.79 18.06
C ARG A 8 10.84 10.74 19.06
N ARG A 9 10.07 11.65 19.66
CA ARG A 9 10.57 12.56 20.72
C ARG A 9 10.94 11.78 21.97
N VAL A 10 10.11 10.83 22.39
CA VAL A 10 10.41 9.94 23.53
C VAL A 10 11.71 9.15 23.28
N LEU A 11 11.89 8.65 22.06
CA LEU A 11 13.06 7.86 21.69
C LEU A 11 14.34 8.71 21.60
N GLN A 12 14.24 9.93 21.05
CA GLN A 12 15.34 10.91 21.06
C GLN A 12 15.73 11.33 22.48
N LEU A 13 14.75 11.58 23.36
CA LEU A 13 15.01 11.91 24.76
C LEU A 13 15.65 10.73 25.51
N ALA A 14 15.21 9.49 25.25
CA ALA A 14 15.82 8.30 25.84
C ALA A 14 17.28 8.10 25.40
N VAL A 15 17.61 8.40 24.14
CA VAL A 15 18.99 8.37 23.63
C VAL A 15 19.84 9.47 24.27
N LEU A 16 19.33 10.70 24.33
CA LEU A 16 20.06 11.81 24.98
C LEU A 16 20.27 11.55 26.48
N LEU A 17 19.29 10.94 27.14
CA LEU A 17 19.37 10.56 28.55
C LEU A 17 20.37 9.43 28.78
N THR A 18 20.41 8.40 27.94
CA THR A 18 21.44 7.35 28.04
C THR A 18 22.83 7.89 27.77
N VAL A 19 23.01 8.75 26.76
CA VAL A 19 24.27 9.46 26.52
C VAL A 19 24.66 10.30 27.74
N GLY A 20 23.71 11.04 28.31
CA GLY A 20 23.92 11.86 29.52
C GLY A 20 24.30 11.04 30.75
N ILE A 21 23.69 9.87 30.97
CA ILE A 21 24.04 8.96 32.07
C ILE A 21 25.44 8.38 31.87
N VAL A 22 25.78 8.00 30.64
CA VAL A 22 27.11 7.46 30.33
C VAL A 22 28.18 8.53 30.55
N THR A 23 27.96 9.77 30.08
CA THR A 23 28.91 10.86 30.29
C THR A 23 29.02 11.25 31.76
N ALA A 24 27.90 11.31 32.49
CA ALA A 24 27.91 11.58 33.93
C ALA A 24 28.62 10.48 34.73
N GLY A 25 28.38 9.21 34.40
CA GLY A 25 29.08 8.07 35.00
C GLY A 25 30.58 8.11 34.71
N LEU A 26 30.97 8.45 33.49
CA LEU A 26 32.38 8.61 33.12
C LEU A 26 33.06 9.75 33.89
N VAL A 27 32.40 10.91 34.00
CA VAL A 27 32.90 12.06 34.77
C VAL A 27 32.98 11.74 36.26
N TRP A 28 32.00 11.03 36.81
CA TRP A 28 31.99 10.62 38.21
C TRP A 28 33.14 9.64 38.52
N VAL A 29 33.36 8.63 37.67
CA VAL A 29 34.48 7.68 37.79
C VAL A 29 35.84 8.34 37.56
N LEU A 30 35.94 9.33 36.67
CA LEU A 30 37.19 10.08 36.44
C LEU A 30 37.54 11.00 37.60
N GLY A 31 36.54 11.53 38.33
CA GLY A 31 36.72 12.47 39.44
C GLY A 31 36.37 11.87 40.82
N PRO A 32 35.26 12.29 41.44
CA PRO A 32 34.98 12.03 42.86
C PRO A 32 34.73 10.55 43.21
N GLY A 33 34.25 9.74 42.28
CA GLY A 33 33.98 8.32 42.50
C GLY A 33 35.24 7.49 42.69
N ALA A 34 36.35 7.87 42.06
CA ALA A 34 37.64 7.22 42.26
C ALA A 34 38.13 7.35 43.71
N ALA A 35 38.01 8.54 44.31
CA ALA A 35 38.40 8.78 45.69
C ALA A 35 37.47 8.09 46.69
N TRP A 36 36.16 8.12 46.43
CA TRP A 36 35.16 7.50 47.31
C TRP A 36 35.29 5.97 47.40
N VAL A 37 35.60 5.29 46.29
CA VAL A 37 35.79 3.83 46.28
C VAL A 37 37.04 3.42 47.06
N LEU A 38 38.11 4.22 46.98
CA LEU A 38 39.35 3.95 47.72
C LEU A 38 39.17 4.10 49.23
N GLU A 39 38.41 5.10 49.68
CA GLU A 39 38.15 5.33 51.11
C GLU A 39 37.17 4.31 51.70
N HIS A 40 36.18 3.83 50.92
CA HIS A 40 35.07 3.03 51.49
C HIS A 40 35.25 1.51 51.38
N PHE A 41 36.12 1.01 50.49
CA PHE A 41 36.24 -0.44 50.25
C PHE A 41 37.55 -1.11 50.70
N ASP A 42 38.66 -0.39 50.91
CA ASP A 42 39.95 -1.06 51.20
C ASP A 42 40.67 -0.66 52.51
N GLY A 43 40.36 0.46 53.17
CA GLY A 43 40.92 0.77 54.49
C GLY A 43 42.45 0.67 54.59
N VAL A 44 43.19 1.10 53.55
CA VAL A 44 44.66 1.10 53.52
C VAL A 44 45.18 2.54 53.49
N ASP A 45 45.71 3.00 54.62
CA ASP A 45 46.27 4.36 54.80
C ASP A 45 47.71 4.54 54.26
N ASP A 46 48.29 3.57 53.53
CA ASP A 46 49.71 3.66 53.13
C ASP A 46 50.04 3.04 51.76
N LEU A 47 49.37 3.50 50.69
CA LEU A 47 49.75 3.15 49.32
C LEU A 47 50.38 4.34 48.60
N THR A 48 51.69 4.20 48.38
CA THR A 48 52.56 5.12 47.63
C THR A 48 51.98 5.39 46.24
N GLY A 49 51.92 6.66 45.83
CA GLY A 49 51.10 7.16 44.71
C GLY A 49 51.32 6.57 43.30
N LYS A 50 52.27 5.65 43.11
CA LYS A 50 52.47 4.92 41.85
C LYS A 50 51.53 3.72 41.68
N ASP A 51 51.29 2.94 42.74
CA ASP A 51 50.43 1.75 42.67
C ASP A 51 48.94 2.11 42.72
N LEU A 52 48.61 3.21 43.41
CA LEU A 52 47.26 3.79 43.43
C LEU A 52 46.83 4.27 42.03
N ALA A 53 47.74 4.92 41.30
CA ALA A 53 47.49 5.37 39.93
C ALA A 53 47.26 4.18 38.98
N ALA A 54 48.05 3.11 39.10
CA ALA A 54 47.90 1.92 38.26
C ALA A 54 46.58 1.17 38.53
N ALA A 55 46.15 1.07 39.80
CA ALA A 55 44.88 0.47 40.16
C ALA A 55 43.69 1.30 39.62
N LEU A 56 43.76 2.63 39.74
CA LEU A 56 42.73 3.54 39.21
C LEU A 56 42.59 3.45 37.69
N ASP A 57 43.71 3.37 36.96
CA ASP A 57 43.69 3.26 35.50
C ASP A 57 43.16 1.89 35.04
N ALA A 58 43.44 0.81 35.78
CA ALA A 58 42.86 -0.50 35.51
C ALA A 58 41.33 -0.53 35.71
N VAL A 59 40.83 0.14 36.76
CA VAL A 59 39.38 0.26 37.01
C VAL A 59 38.71 1.11 35.92
N ARG A 60 39.32 2.24 35.53
CA ARG A 60 38.84 3.10 34.44
C ARG A 60 38.76 2.36 33.10
N GLY A 61 39.80 1.57 32.78
CA GLY A 61 39.82 0.76 31.56
C GLY A 61 38.69 -0.27 31.51
N ARG A 62 38.42 -0.97 32.63
CA ARG A 62 37.31 -1.94 32.72
C ARG A 62 35.95 -1.27 32.65
N ALA A 63 35.77 -0.14 33.31
CA ALA A 63 34.53 0.64 33.27
C ALA A 63 34.23 1.13 31.83
N LEU A 64 35.24 1.63 31.13
CA LEU A 64 35.14 2.01 29.71
C LEU A 64 34.74 0.82 28.84
N ALA A 65 35.38 -0.34 29.01
CA ALA A 65 35.06 -1.53 28.22
C ALA A 65 33.61 -2.00 28.42
N ILE A 66 33.10 -1.98 29.66
CA ILE A 66 31.70 -2.33 29.96
C ILE A 66 30.75 -1.32 29.31
N ALA A 67 31.04 -0.02 29.44
CA ALA A 67 30.23 1.03 28.83
C ALA A 67 30.17 0.89 27.30
N THR A 68 31.32 0.64 26.65
CA THR A 68 31.38 0.37 25.21
C THR A 68 30.57 -0.88 24.83
N GLY A 69 30.64 -1.95 25.63
CA GLY A 69 29.85 -3.15 25.41
C GLY A 69 28.34 -2.90 25.47
N LEU A 70 27.88 -2.12 26.45
CA LEU A 70 26.46 -1.75 26.59
C LEU A 70 25.98 -0.86 25.43
N ILE A 71 26.78 0.12 25.03
CA ILE A 71 26.47 0.97 23.86
C ILE A 71 26.37 0.12 22.58
N ALA A 72 27.30 -0.81 22.38
CA ALA A 72 27.28 -1.72 21.24
C ALA A 72 26.02 -2.61 21.24
N LEU A 73 25.62 -3.15 22.38
CA LEU A 73 24.40 -3.94 22.51
C LEU A 73 23.14 -3.13 22.17
N VAL A 74 23.05 -1.89 22.67
CA VAL A 74 21.95 -0.97 22.34
C VAL A 74 21.92 -0.67 20.84
N ALA A 75 23.08 -0.41 20.22
CA ALA A 75 23.18 -0.15 18.79
C ALA A 75 22.77 -1.37 17.94
N VAL A 76 23.17 -2.57 18.33
CA VAL A 76 22.76 -3.83 17.67
C VAL A 76 21.26 -4.03 17.79
N TYR A 77 20.68 -3.81 18.98
CA TYR A 77 19.23 -3.91 19.19
C TYR A 77 18.44 -2.93 18.31
N TYR A 78 18.86 -1.66 18.25
CA TYR A 78 18.22 -0.67 17.39
C TYR A 78 18.36 -1.00 15.90
N THR A 79 19.53 -1.47 15.47
CA THR A 79 19.77 -1.91 14.08
C THR A 79 18.86 -3.08 13.71
N ALA A 80 18.77 -4.10 14.57
CA ALA A 80 17.91 -5.26 14.36
C ALA A 80 16.42 -4.87 14.29
N ARG A 81 15.98 -3.96 15.15
CA ARG A 81 14.59 -3.48 15.17
C ARG A 81 14.25 -2.63 13.95
N ASN A 82 15.17 -1.78 13.48
CA ASN A 82 14.98 -0.98 12.25
C ASN A 82 14.95 -1.85 10.99
N ALA A 83 15.70 -2.95 10.95
CA ALA A 83 15.72 -3.87 9.81
C ALA A 83 14.38 -4.58 9.57
N ALA A 84 13.49 -4.64 10.58
CA ALA A 84 12.12 -5.13 10.41
C ALA A 84 11.23 -4.09 9.73
N THR A 85 11.33 -2.82 10.12
CA THR A 85 10.53 -1.71 9.56
C THR A 85 10.92 -1.38 8.12
N ALA A 86 12.21 -1.45 7.77
CA ALA A 86 12.68 -1.23 6.40
C ALA A 86 12.06 -2.20 5.38
N ARG A 87 11.68 -3.41 5.81
CA ARG A 87 11.07 -4.42 4.93
C ARG A 87 9.66 -4.06 4.46
N GLN A 88 8.88 -3.31 5.23
CA GLN A 88 7.51 -2.94 4.85
C GLN A 88 7.44 -1.80 3.83
N GLY A 89 8.40 -0.86 3.83
CA GLY A 89 8.42 0.26 2.87
C GLY A 89 8.56 -0.19 1.40
N HIS A 90 9.35 -1.24 1.16
CA HIS A 90 9.61 -1.72 -0.20
C HIS A 90 8.40 -2.33 -0.92
N LEU A 91 7.36 -2.79 -0.22
CA LEU A 91 6.14 -3.30 -0.86
C LEU A 91 5.24 -2.15 -1.30
N THR A 92 5.00 -1.18 -0.42
CA THR A 92 4.20 0.01 -0.73
C THR A 92 4.82 0.83 -1.86
N ASP A 93 6.15 0.98 -1.86
CA ASP A 93 6.86 1.70 -2.93
C ASP A 93 6.73 0.98 -4.27
N ARG A 94 6.88 -0.35 -4.29
CA ARG A 94 6.70 -1.16 -5.51
C ARG A 94 5.26 -1.11 -6.02
N TYR A 95 4.28 -1.15 -5.12
CA TYR A 95 2.86 -1.01 -5.46
C TYR A 95 2.57 0.36 -6.08
N THR A 96 3.00 1.43 -5.41
CA THR A 96 2.82 2.81 -5.89
C THR A 96 3.45 2.98 -7.26
N LYS A 97 4.67 2.45 -7.46
CA LYS A 97 5.34 2.55 -8.74
C LYS A 97 4.61 1.78 -9.85
N ALA A 98 4.09 0.60 -9.55
CA ALA A 98 3.35 -0.20 -10.52
C ALA A 98 2.03 0.48 -10.94
N ILE A 99 1.34 1.14 -10.01
CA ILE A 99 0.14 1.95 -10.30
C ILE A 99 0.48 3.17 -11.17
N GLU A 100 1.56 3.89 -10.85
CA GLU A 100 2.04 5.02 -11.67
C GLU A 100 2.35 4.56 -13.09
N GLN A 101 2.99 3.39 -13.24
CA GLN A 101 3.29 2.80 -14.55
C GLN A 101 2.03 2.38 -15.31
N LEU A 102 1.02 1.83 -14.62
CA LEU A 102 -0.25 1.43 -15.21
C LEU A 102 -1.00 2.62 -15.85
N GLY A 103 -0.88 3.81 -15.26
CA GLY A 103 -1.49 5.05 -15.77
C GLY A 103 -0.68 5.77 -16.86
N SER A 104 0.42 5.18 -17.36
CA SER A 104 1.26 5.84 -18.37
C SER A 104 0.63 5.84 -19.76
N ASP A 105 0.82 6.89 -20.55
CA ASP A 105 0.42 6.89 -21.97
C ASP A 105 1.29 5.97 -22.84
N LYS A 106 2.47 5.57 -22.34
CA LYS A 106 3.40 4.68 -23.05
C LYS A 106 3.06 3.22 -22.80
N LEU A 107 2.74 2.49 -23.87
CA LEU A 107 2.34 1.09 -23.82
C LEU A 107 3.35 0.21 -23.06
N ASP A 108 4.64 0.36 -23.34
CA ASP A 108 5.70 -0.44 -22.70
C ASP A 108 5.74 -0.23 -21.17
N ILE A 109 5.48 0.99 -20.71
CA ILE A 109 5.43 1.32 -19.29
C ILE A 109 4.17 0.72 -18.65
N ARG A 110 3.00 0.82 -19.31
CA ARG A 110 1.77 0.18 -18.80
C ARG A 110 1.90 -1.32 -18.66
N LEU A 111 2.49 -1.98 -19.65
CA LEU A 111 2.76 -3.42 -19.60
C LEU A 111 3.67 -3.76 -18.41
N GLY A 112 4.71 -2.96 -18.18
CA GLY A 112 5.56 -3.08 -17.00
C GLY A 112 4.77 -2.99 -15.69
N GLY A 113 3.85 -2.01 -15.58
CA GLY A 113 2.96 -1.84 -14.43
C GLY A 113 2.03 -3.04 -14.20
N ILE A 114 1.40 -3.55 -15.27
CA ILE A 114 0.51 -4.73 -15.21
C ILE A 114 1.24 -5.96 -14.66
N TYR A 115 2.44 -6.26 -15.17
CA TYR A 115 3.22 -7.41 -14.71
C TYR A 115 3.87 -7.20 -13.35
N ALA A 116 4.20 -5.97 -12.97
CA ALA A 116 4.64 -5.65 -11.62
C ALA A 116 3.52 -5.88 -10.61
N LEU A 117 2.29 -5.44 -10.91
CA LEU A 117 1.10 -5.70 -10.10
C LEU A 117 0.84 -7.21 -9.96
N GLU A 118 0.93 -7.98 -11.05
CA GLU A 118 0.81 -9.44 -10.99
C GLU A 118 1.80 -10.06 -9.98
N ARG A 119 3.07 -9.63 -10.02
CA ARG A 119 4.10 -10.15 -9.12
C ARG A 119 3.76 -9.84 -7.67
N ILE A 120 3.33 -8.61 -7.38
CA ILE A 120 2.91 -8.21 -6.03
C ILE A 120 1.71 -9.04 -5.57
N ALA A 121 0.72 -9.27 -6.44
CA ALA A 121 -0.45 -10.08 -6.12
C ALA A 121 -0.10 -11.55 -5.83
N ARG A 122 0.93 -12.10 -6.47
CA ARG A 122 1.44 -13.46 -6.17
C ARG A 122 2.18 -13.50 -4.84
N ASP A 123 2.98 -12.48 -4.55
CA ASP A 123 3.83 -12.40 -3.37
C ASP A 123 3.03 -12.05 -2.09
N SER A 124 1.87 -11.41 -2.24
CA SER A 124 1.03 -10.94 -1.12
C SER A 124 -0.43 -11.35 -1.29
N ALA A 125 -0.85 -12.40 -0.58
CA ALA A 125 -2.25 -12.81 -0.50
C ALA A 125 -3.16 -11.70 0.05
N ARG A 126 -2.62 -10.80 0.91
CA ARG A 126 -3.35 -9.66 1.44
C ARG A 126 -3.70 -8.64 0.34
N ASP A 127 -2.79 -8.40 -0.60
CA ASP A 127 -2.95 -7.37 -1.62
C ASP A 127 -3.55 -7.92 -2.93
N HIS A 128 -3.58 -9.25 -3.07
CA HIS A 128 -4.08 -9.99 -4.24
C HIS A 128 -5.43 -9.48 -4.74
N SER A 129 -6.45 -9.51 -3.88
CA SER A 129 -7.81 -9.12 -4.26
C SER A 129 -7.89 -7.66 -4.71
N THR A 130 -7.21 -6.75 -4.01
CA THR A 130 -7.17 -5.33 -4.38
C THR A 130 -6.53 -5.12 -5.75
N ILE A 131 -5.45 -5.84 -6.05
CA ILE A 131 -4.77 -5.75 -7.33
C ILE A 131 -5.65 -6.27 -8.48
N MET A 132 -6.36 -7.39 -8.27
CA MET A 132 -7.28 -7.91 -9.26
C MET A 132 -8.40 -6.91 -9.59
N GLU A 133 -8.92 -6.21 -8.58
CA GLU A 133 -9.91 -5.15 -8.75
C GLU A 133 -9.36 -3.94 -9.50
N VAL A 134 -8.10 -3.56 -9.23
CA VAL A 134 -7.44 -2.47 -9.97
C VAL A 134 -7.29 -2.83 -11.44
N LEU A 135 -6.83 -4.04 -11.75
CA LEU A 135 -6.70 -4.51 -13.14
C LEU A 135 -8.07 -4.61 -13.82
N ALA A 136 -9.09 -5.10 -13.12
CA ALA A 136 -10.45 -5.15 -13.65
C ALA A 136 -11.01 -3.75 -13.91
N SER A 137 -10.77 -2.80 -13.01
CA SER A 137 -11.16 -1.39 -13.17
C SER A 137 -10.44 -0.75 -14.36
N PHE A 138 -9.14 -1.00 -14.50
CA PHE A 138 -8.36 -0.56 -15.65
C PHE A 138 -8.96 -1.05 -16.97
N ILE A 139 -9.32 -2.34 -17.04
CA ILE A 139 -9.96 -2.93 -18.22
C ILE A 139 -11.33 -2.29 -18.49
N ARG A 140 -12.19 -2.16 -17.47
CA ARG A 140 -13.53 -1.58 -17.62
C ARG A 140 -13.48 -0.15 -18.15
N GLU A 141 -12.54 0.65 -17.66
CA GLU A 141 -12.40 2.06 -18.07
C GLU A 141 -11.85 2.15 -19.49
N HIS A 142 -10.68 1.57 -19.75
CA HIS A 142 -9.94 1.80 -20.99
C HIS A 142 -10.42 0.96 -22.18
N SER A 143 -11.27 -0.05 -21.95
CA SER A 143 -11.92 -0.78 -23.06
C SER A 143 -13.00 0.04 -23.76
N ARG A 144 -13.50 1.10 -23.14
CA ARG A 144 -14.50 1.99 -23.74
C ARG A 144 -13.89 3.00 -24.71
N ASP A 145 -12.64 3.35 -24.47
CA ASP A 145 -11.86 4.28 -25.32
C ASP A 145 -11.45 3.65 -26.66
N ASP A 146 -11.42 2.31 -26.73
CA ASP A 146 -11.05 1.56 -27.95
C ASP A 146 -12.19 1.49 -29.00
N VAL A 147 -13.30 2.20 -28.78
CA VAL A 147 -14.43 2.22 -29.72
C VAL A 147 -14.12 3.20 -30.84
N ALA A 148 -13.50 2.71 -31.91
CA ALA A 148 -13.69 3.32 -33.21
C ALA A 148 -15.21 3.37 -33.49
N PRO A 149 -15.75 4.48 -34.02
CA PRO A 149 -17.17 4.60 -34.30
C PRO A 149 -17.61 3.42 -35.16
N ASP A 150 -18.75 2.83 -34.80
CA ASP A 150 -19.34 1.68 -35.46
C ASP A 150 -19.37 1.90 -36.97
N HIS A 151 -18.42 1.31 -37.69
CA HIS A 151 -18.51 1.26 -39.13
C HIS A 151 -19.56 0.19 -39.42
N GLU A 152 -20.73 0.61 -39.90
CA GLU A 152 -21.74 -0.21 -40.57
C GLU A 152 -21.17 -0.79 -41.87
N GLY A 153 -20.06 -1.53 -41.76
CA GLY A 153 -19.43 -2.27 -42.82
C GLY A 153 -19.88 -3.73 -42.80
N PRO A 154 -19.77 -4.45 -43.93
CA PRO A 154 -20.18 -5.85 -44.02
C PRO A 154 -19.48 -6.69 -42.93
N VAL A 155 -20.21 -7.66 -42.37
CA VAL A 155 -19.85 -8.57 -41.24
C VAL A 155 -18.56 -9.41 -41.49
N THR A 156 -17.86 -9.17 -42.58
CA THR A 156 -16.63 -9.87 -43.01
C THR A 156 -15.33 -9.20 -42.56
N SER A 157 -15.35 -8.07 -41.86
CA SER A 157 -14.12 -7.47 -41.32
C SER A 157 -13.52 -8.37 -40.22
N PRO A 158 -12.20 -8.68 -40.28
CA PRO A 158 -11.53 -9.40 -39.20
C PRO A 158 -11.78 -8.68 -37.87
N ARG A 159 -12.27 -9.40 -36.85
CA ARG A 159 -12.42 -8.83 -35.51
C ARG A 159 -11.08 -8.24 -35.10
N GLN A 160 -11.04 -6.94 -34.84
CA GLN A 160 -9.82 -6.29 -34.38
C GLN A 160 -9.41 -6.93 -33.04
N PRO A 161 -8.13 -7.28 -32.87
CA PRO A 161 -7.64 -7.84 -31.62
C PRO A 161 -7.76 -6.79 -30.51
N LEU A 162 -8.06 -7.26 -29.30
CA LEU A 162 -8.07 -6.41 -28.11
C LEU A 162 -6.70 -5.73 -27.93
N ARG A 163 -6.69 -4.47 -27.51
CA ARG A 163 -5.45 -3.72 -27.26
C ARG A 163 -4.52 -4.48 -26.31
N THR A 164 -3.22 -4.43 -26.60
CA THR A 164 -2.21 -5.30 -25.98
C THR A 164 -2.15 -5.22 -24.46
N ASP A 165 -2.31 -4.02 -23.88
CA ASP A 165 -2.37 -3.80 -22.44
C ASP A 165 -3.65 -4.35 -21.80
N LEU A 166 -4.80 -4.17 -22.43
CA LEU A 166 -6.07 -4.76 -21.99
C LEU A 166 -6.01 -6.29 -22.02
N GLN A 167 -5.45 -6.86 -23.10
CA GLN A 167 -5.22 -8.29 -23.20
C GLN A 167 -4.23 -8.79 -22.14
N ALA A 168 -3.17 -8.03 -21.84
CA ALA A 168 -2.23 -8.38 -20.78
C ALA A 168 -2.88 -8.37 -19.40
N ALA A 169 -3.65 -7.33 -19.06
CA ALA A 169 -4.38 -7.25 -17.80
C ALA A 169 -5.39 -8.39 -17.65
N LEU A 170 -6.12 -8.71 -18.73
CA LEU A 170 -7.06 -9.82 -18.77
C LEU A 170 -6.37 -11.17 -18.61
N THR A 171 -5.20 -11.34 -19.23
CA THR A 171 -4.36 -12.53 -19.08
C THR A 171 -3.89 -12.70 -17.64
N VAL A 172 -3.50 -11.61 -16.96
CA VAL A 172 -3.12 -11.64 -15.54
C VAL A 172 -4.30 -12.07 -14.67
N ILE A 173 -5.49 -11.51 -14.87
CA ILE A 173 -6.72 -11.92 -14.17
C ILE A 173 -7.01 -13.40 -14.44
N GLY A 174 -6.87 -13.84 -15.68
CA GLY A 174 -7.16 -15.22 -16.10
C GLY A 174 -6.18 -16.26 -15.56
N ARG A 175 -4.97 -15.90 -15.15
CA ARG A 175 -3.97 -16.83 -14.58
C ARG A 175 -3.67 -16.59 -13.10
N ARG A 176 -4.53 -15.82 -12.43
CA ARG A 176 -4.36 -15.50 -11.00
C ARG A 176 -4.51 -16.75 -10.13
N VAL A 177 -4.06 -16.65 -8.89
CA VAL A 177 -4.16 -17.72 -7.91
C VAL A 177 -5.54 -17.67 -7.25
N VAL A 178 -6.52 -18.38 -7.78
CA VAL A 178 -7.92 -18.35 -7.30
C VAL A 178 -8.07 -18.63 -5.80
N ARG A 179 -7.16 -19.41 -5.19
CA ARG A 179 -7.16 -19.66 -3.73
C ARG A 179 -6.87 -18.41 -2.89
N GLN A 180 -6.33 -17.35 -3.50
CA GLN A 180 -6.07 -16.05 -2.87
C GLN A 180 -7.22 -15.06 -3.10
N ASP A 181 -8.25 -15.43 -3.88
CA ASP A 181 -9.46 -14.63 -4.03
C ASP A 181 -10.27 -14.62 -2.73
N LEU A 182 -10.93 -13.50 -2.45
CA LEU A 182 -11.86 -13.42 -1.33
C LEU A 182 -13.16 -14.15 -1.68
N PRO A 183 -13.68 -15.05 -0.83
CA PRO A 183 -14.80 -15.92 -1.18
C PRO A 183 -16.10 -15.18 -1.54
N ASN A 184 -16.28 -13.96 -1.03
CA ASN A 184 -17.47 -13.14 -1.27
C ASN A 184 -17.23 -11.96 -2.22
N ARG A 185 -16.06 -11.87 -2.86
CA ARG A 185 -15.73 -10.75 -3.74
C ARG A 185 -15.42 -11.28 -5.13
N ARG A 186 -16.29 -10.94 -6.07
CA ARG A 186 -16.11 -11.27 -7.48
C ARG A 186 -15.32 -10.18 -8.19
N ILE A 187 -14.50 -10.56 -9.15
CA ILE A 187 -13.79 -9.61 -9.99
C ILE A 187 -14.78 -9.11 -11.04
N ASP A 188 -15.16 -7.84 -10.94
CA ASP A 188 -16.19 -7.26 -11.80
C ASP A 188 -15.62 -6.82 -13.15
N LEU A 189 -16.06 -7.40 -14.26
CA LEU A 189 -15.78 -6.92 -15.62
C LEU A 189 -17.05 -6.43 -16.33
N THR A 190 -18.13 -6.17 -15.59
CA THR A 190 -19.41 -5.74 -16.14
C THR A 190 -19.28 -4.43 -16.92
N GLY A 191 -19.77 -4.44 -18.16
CA GLY A 191 -19.68 -3.29 -19.06
C GLY A 191 -18.28 -3.00 -19.63
N ALA A 192 -17.31 -3.91 -19.50
CA ALA A 192 -16.08 -3.88 -20.28
C ALA A 192 -16.33 -4.34 -21.72
N LYS A 193 -15.71 -3.68 -22.71
CA LYS A 193 -15.78 -4.08 -24.12
C LYS A 193 -14.62 -5.00 -24.45
N LEU A 194 -14.82 -6.31 -24.32
CA LEU A 194 -13.79 -7.34 -24.52
C LEU A 194 -13.86 -8.02 -25.89
N THR A 195 -14.39 -7.33 -26.89
CA THR A 195 -14.44 -7.85 -28.26
C THR A 195 -13.02 -8.15 -28.76
N GLY A 196 -12.79 -9.35 -29.28
CA GLY A 196 -11.46 -9.77 -29.76
C GLY A 196 -10.50 -10.22 -28.65
N ALA A 197 -10.95 -10.36 -27.41
CA ALA A 197 -10.14 -10.90 -26.31
C ALA A 197 -9.77 -12.37 -26.52
N LEU A 198 -8.52 -12.72 -26.23
CA LEU A 198 -8.03 -14.10 -26.20
C LEU A 198 -8.14 -14.63 -24.76
N LEU A 199 -9.05 -15.58 -24.54
CA LEU A 199 -9.34 -16.17 -23.22
C LEU A 199 -8.91 -17.64 -23.11
N PHE A 200 -8.12 -18.13 -24.06
CA PHE A 200 -7.70 -19.53 -24.07
C PHE A 200 -6.89 -19.86 -22.81
N GLY A 201 -7.39 -20.83 -22.03
CA GLY A 201 -6.75 -21.26 -20.77
C GLY A 201 -6.91 -20.30 -19.59
N ALA A 202 -7.77 -19.27 -19.70
CA ALA A 202 -8.06 -18.37 -18.59
C ALA A 202 -9.02 -19.00 -17.58
N ASP A 203 -8.68 -18.91 -16.29
CA ASP A 203 -9.56 -19.22 -15.16
C ASP A 203 -10.45 -18.01 -14.82
N LEU A 204 -11.72 -18.11 -15.21
CA LEU A 204 -12.74 -17.09 -14.99
C LEU A 204 -13.62 -17.38 -13.77
N THR A 205 -13.25 -18.34 -12.92
CA THR A 205 -13.99 -18.65 -11.68
C THR A 205 -14.14 -17.38 -10.85
N GLY A 206 -15.35 -17.00 -10.43
CA GLY A 206 -15.51 -15.79 -9.61
C GLY A 206 -15.33 -14.44 -10.34
N VAL A 207 -15.14 -14.45 -11.67
CA VAL A 207 -15.17 -13.23 -12.50
C VAL A 207 -16.60 -12.98 -12.98
N GLN A 208 -17.09 -11.75 -12.84
CA GLN A 208 -18.41 -11.35 -13.36
C GLN A 208 -18.27 -10.89 -14.81
N SER A 209 -19.02 -11.53 -15.71
CA SER A 209 -18.91 -11.36 -17.15
C SER A 209 -19.30 -9.95 -17.60
N PRO A 210 -18.80 -9.49 -18.77
CA PRO A 210 -19.28 -8.28 -19.42
C PRO A 210 -20.71 -8.48 -19.94
N GLY A 211 -21.69 -8.42 -19.04
CA GLY A 211 -23.10 -8.34 -19.35
C GLY A 211 -23.56 -6.88 -19.45
N PRO A 212 -24.74 -6.61 -20.04
CA PRO A 212 -25.41 -5.34 -19.86
C PRO A 212 -25.60 -5.09 -18.35
N ARG A 213 -25.27 -3.89 -17.88
CA ARG A 213 -25.55 -3.53 -16.48
C ARG A 213 -27.06 -3.72 -16.27
N PRO A 214 -27.51 -4.45 -15.23
CA PRO A 214 -28.90 -4.31 -14.82
C PRO A 214 -29.11 -2.81 -14.55
N ALA A 215 -30.16 -2.24 -15.13
CA ALA A 215 -30.55 -0.89 -14.76
C ALA A 215 -30.71 -0.91 -13.24
N VAL A 216 -29.83 -0.19 -12.54
CA VAL A 216 -30.03 0.05 -11.12
C VAL A 216 -31.33 0.83 -11.06
N ASP A 217 -32.38 0.16 -10.65
CA ASP A 217 -33.65 0.77 -10.39
C ASP A 217 -33.43 1.71 -9.18
N LEU A 218 -33.18 2.99 -9.50
CA LEU A 218 -32.95 4.03 -8.50
C LEU A 218 -34.20 4.25 -7.62
N TYR A 219 -35.35 3.70 -8.01
CA TYR A 219 -36.59 3.75 -7.23
C TYR A 219 -36.55 2.75 -6.04
N GLU A 220 -35.71 1.70 -6.09
CA GLU A 220 -35.58 0.71 -5.00
C GLU A 220 -34.53 1.10 -3.95
N VAL A 221 -33.49 1.86 -4.33
CA VAL A 221 -32.36 2.20 -3.44
C VAL A 221 -32.60 3.47 -2.62
N VAL A 222 -33.34 4.43 -3.17
CA VAL A 222 -33.76 5.64 -2.46
C VAL A 222 -35.24 5.44 -2.19
N GLY A 223 -35.61 5.03 -0.97
CA GLY A 223 -37.02 4.92 -0.59
C GLY A 223 -37.73 6.27 -0.74
N VAL A 224 -38.31 6.53 -1.90
CA VAL A 224 -39.10 7.73 -2.17
C VAL A 224 -40.46 7.50 -1.51
N PRO A 225 -40.90 8.38 -0.60
CA PRO A 225 -42.22 8.25 0.02
C PRO A 225 -43.32 8.36 -1.04
N ALA A 226 -44.35 7.51 -0.91
CA ALA A 226 -45.45 7.37 -1.89
C ALA A 226 -46.18 8.68 -2.23
N GLU A 227 -46.03 9.72 -1.41
CA GLU A 227 -46.56 11.06 -1.60
C GLU A 227 -45.98 11.80 -2.84
N TRP A 228 -44.87 11.34 -3.41
CA TRP A 228 -44.26 11.92 -4.63
C TRP A 228 -44.67 11.18 -5.91
N MET A 229 -45.51 10.15 -5.82
CA MET A 229 -46.06 9.41 -6.97
C MET A 229 -47.44 9.96 -7.37
N SER A 230 -47.55 11.28 -7.62
CA SER A 230 -48.76 11.84 -8.21
C SER A 230 -48.85 11.43 -9.69
N THR A 231 -49.92 10.70 -10.00
CA THR A 231 -50.33 10.30 -11.35
C THR A 231 -50.66 11.53 -12.21
N PRO A 232 -50.26 11.59 -13.49
CA PRO A 232 -50.81 12.56 -14.43
C PRO A 232 -52.23 12.13 -14.79
N GLU A 233 -53.20 12.54 -13.99
CA GLU A 233 -54.61 12.37 -14.30
C GLU A 233 -55.14 13.65 -14.96
N GLU A 234 -55.59 13.48 -16.21
CA GLU A 234 -56.60 14.27 -16.91
C GLU A 234 -56.39 15.78 -17.12
N ALA A 235 -55.84 16.11 -18.30
CA ALA A 235 -56.28 17.28 -19.05
C ALA A 235 -56.65 16.82 -20.48
N GLY A 236 -57.80 16.15 -20.59
CA GLY A 236 -58.44 15.83 -21.86
C GLY A 236 -59.74 16.60 -22.00
N GLY A 237 -59.86 17.38 -23.08
CA GLY A 237 -61.16 17.72 -23.67
C GLY A 237 -61.45 19.20 -23.80
N GLU A 238 -61.09 19.80 -24.94
CA GLU A 238 -62.08 20.63 -25.64
C GLU A 238 -61.90 20.52 -27.16
N THR A 239 -63.04 20.36 -27.81
CA THR A 239 -63.28 19.76 -29.11
C THR A 239 -63.31 20.77 -30.25
N ALA A 240 -62.87 20.31 -31.42
CA ALA A 240 -63.45 20.56 -32.76
C ALA A 240 -63.57 22.00 -33.29
N GLY A 241 -62.94 22.22 -34.46
CA GLY A 241 -63.21 23.38 -35.29
C GLY A 241 -62.34 23.40 -36.56
N GLU A 242 -62.58 22.45 -37.48
CA GLU A 242 -62.25 22.60 -38.90
C GLU A 242 -63.57 22.96 -39.61
N PRO A 243 -63.59 23.87 -40.60
CA PRO A 243 -63.46 23.43 -42.00
C PRO A 243 -62.76 24.38 -42.98
N ALA A 244 -62.24 23.74 -44.05
CA ALA A 244 -62.17 24.16 -45.47
C ALA A 244 -61.43 25.48 -45.80
N GLY A 245 -60.50 25.53 -46.76
CA GLY A 245 -60.65 25.10 -48.14
C GLY A 245 -60.81 26.36 -49.03
N GLU A 246 -59.88 26.52 -49.97
CA GLU A 246 -59.65 27.63 -50.95
C GLU A 246 -58.86 28.86 -50.48
#